data_AF-A0A0S2VG45-F1
#
_entry.id   AF-A0A0S2VG45-F1
#
_cell.length_a   1.000
_cell.length_b   1.000
_cell.length_c   1.000
_cell.angle_alpha   90.00
_cell.angle_beta   90.00
_cell.angle_gamma   90.00
#
_symmetry.space_group_name_H-M   'P 1'
#
loop_
_entity.id
_entity.type
_entity.pdbx_description
1 polymer ?
#
loop_
_entity_poly.entity_id
_entity_poly.type
_entity_poly.pdbx_seq_one_letter_code
_entity_poly.pdbx_strand_id
1 'polypeptide(L)'
;MARYQNIFTQVQLRGPFELGPPLKAGTFARGRGGSYNYWMGKIGASQIGPIYLGKLGIASLVCAFLAFEIIGLNMFASVNWNPIQFVRQLPWLALEPPGPQWGFKLFVPLAQGGWWQFAGFFMSSALILWWFRTFRRARALGMGTHVAWAFGAGILLILTLGFVRPLLMQSWAEAVPFGIFPHLDWTAAFSIRYGNLFYNPFHCLSIVFLYGSTLLFAMHGATILSVGRYGGEREIEQITDRGTAAERAAL
;
A
#
# COMPACT_ATOMS: atom_id res chain seq x y z
N MET A 1 28.00 -30.95 6.35
CA MET A 1 28.37 -29.84 5.43
C MET A 1 27.18 -28.91 5.28
N ALA A 2 27.38 -27.60 5.37
CA ALA A 2 26.33 -26.63 5.08
C ALA A 2 26.02 -26.61 3.57
N ARG A 3 24.74 -26.55 3.20
CA ARG A 3 24.30 -26.39 1.81
C ARG A 3 23.96 -24.91 1.54
N TYR A 4 24.04 -24.49 0.27
CA TYR A 4 23.55 -23.17 -0.12
C TYR A 4 22.04 -23.06 0.08
N GLN A 5 21.59 -21.95 0.67
CA GLN A 5 20.19 -21.74 1.09
C GLN A 5 19.36 -20.91 0.11
N ASN A 6 19.96 -20.45 -1.00
CA ASN A 6 19.28 -19.63 -2.00
C ASN A 6 18.64 -18.33 -1.47
N ILE A 7 19.19 -17.77 -0.38
CA ILE A 7 18.73 -16.49 0.20
C ILE A 7 19.36 -15.29 -0.52
N PHE A 8 20.65 -15.40 -0.88
CA PHE A 8 21.38 -14.34 -1.57
C PHE A 8 22.04 -14.85 -2.83
N THR A 9 21.84 -14.15 -3.95
CA THR A 9 22.44 -14.49 -5.24
C THR A 9 23.97 -14.44 -5.15
N GLN A 10 24.63 -15.59 -5.31
CA GLN A 10 26.09 -15.69 -5.22
C GLN A 10 26.76 -14.94 -6.38
N VAL A 11 26.31 -15.21 -7.60
CA VAL A 11 26.82 -14.61 -8.85
C VAL A 11 25.66 -13.95 -9.59
N GLN A 12 25.76 -12.66 -9.86
CA GLN A 12 24.75 -11.92 -10.62
C GLN A 12 25.13 -11.88 -12.10
N LEU A 13 24.15 -12.10 -12.97
CA LEU A 13 24.29 -11.93 -14.42
C LEU A 13 23.51 -10.68 -14.85
N ARG A 14 23.97 -10.05 -15.93
CA ARG A 14 23.29 -8.89 -16.54
C ARG A 14 23.18 -9.09 -18.04
N GLY A 15 21.98 -8.86 -18.56
CA GLY A 15 21.72 -8.76 -19.99
C GLY A 15 21.45 -7.31 -20.41
N PRO A 16 20.99 -7.09 -21.65
CA PRO A 16 20.37 -5.84 -22.06
C PRO A 16 19.10 -5.53 -21.24
N PHE A 17 18.69 -4.26 -21.23
CA PHE A 17 17.47 -3.86 -20.52
C PHE A 17 16.22 -4.53 -21.08
N GLU A 18 15.41 -5.11 -20.19
CA GLU A 18 14.11 -5.64 -20.53
C GLU A 18 13.07 -4.52 -20.55
N LEU A 19 12.50 -4.23 -21.72
CA LEU A 19 11.49 -3.19 -21.90
C LEU A 19 10.06 -3.66 -21.55
N GLY A 20 9.91 -4.95 -21.27
CA GLY A 20 8.65 -5.65 -21.02
C GLY A 20 7.82 -5.89 -22.30
N PRO A 21 6.71 -6.64 -22.20
CA PRO A 21 5.85 -6.98 -23.33
C PRO A 21 5.34 -5.74 -24.08
N PRO A 22 5.09 -5.82 -25.41
CA PRO A 22 4.60 -4.69 -26.19
C PRO A 22 3.25 -4.19 -25.65
N LEU A 23 3.09 -2.86 -25.65
CA LEU A 23 1.82 -2.23 -25.31
C LEU A 23 0.98 -2.03 -26.57
N LYS A 24 -0.36 -2.07 -26.43
CA LYS A 24 -1.28 -1.77 -27.55
C LYS A 24 -1.03 -0.37 -28.12
N ALA A 25 -1.24 -0.21 -29.43
CA ALA A 25 -1.16 1.08 -30.12
C ALA A 25 -2.07 2.14 -29.48
N GLY A 26 -1.63 3.41 -29.49
CA GLY A 26 -2.37 4.53 -28.90
C GLY A 26 -2.30 4.62 -27.36
N THR A 27 -1.52 3.76 -26.70
CA THR A 27 -1.24 3.89 -25.26
C THR A 27 -0.03 4.78 -25.01
N PHE A 28 0.04 5.38 -23.81
CA PHE A 28 1.23 6.11 -23.39
C PHE A 28 2.46 5.19 -23.43
N ALA A 29 3.58 5.70 -23.96
CA ALA A 29 4.83 4.97 -23.92
C ALA A 29 5.29 4.78 -22.46
N ARG A 30 6.06 3.71 -22.21
CA ARG A 30 6.81 3.59 -20.94
C ARG A 30 7.92 4.65 -20.92
N GLY A 31 8.43 4.95 -19.72
CA GLY A 31 9.64 5.74 -19.57
C GLY A 31 10.80 5.13 -20.38
N ARG A 32 11.73 5.97 -20.85
CA ARG A 32 12.80 5.56 -21.78
C ARG A 32 14.08 5.06 -21.08
N GLY A 33 14.09 4.93 -19.75
CA GLY A 33 15.29 4.61 -18.98
C GLY A 33 15.09 3.40 -18.05
N GLY A 34 16.20 2.71 -17.81
CA GLY A 34 16.37 1.70 -16.77
C GLY A 34 17.76 1.80 -16.18
N SER A 35 17.96 1.26 -14.98
CA SER A 35 19.28 1.16 -14.34
C SER A 35 19.42 -0.19 -13.64
N TYR A 36 20.66 -0.59 -13.35
CA TYR A 36 20.92 -1.80 -12.56
C TYR A 36 21.44 -1.42 -11.17
N ASN A 37 20.83 -1.99 -10.13
CA ASN A 37 21.28 -1.87 -8.76
C ASN A 37 21.89 -3.19 -8.26
N TYR A 38 23.17 -3.15 -7.87
CA TYR A 38 23.90 -4.32 -7.39
C TYR A 38 23.29 -4.95 -6.14
N TRP A 39 22.88 -4.12 -5.17
CA TRP A 39 22.36 -4.59 -3.89
C TRP A 39 20.96 -5.19 -4.04
N MET A 40 20.09 -4.63 -4.88
CA MET A 40 18.82 -5.27 -5.24
C MET A 40 19.04 -6.63 -5.93
N GLY A 41 20.06 -6.72 -6.80
CA GLY A 41 20.45 -7.97 -7.45
C GLY A 41 20.91 -9.07 -6.49
N LYS A 42 21.26 -8.75 -5.23
CA LYS A 42 21.59 -9.77 -4.22
C LYS A 42 20.37 -10.48 -3.66
N ILE A 43 19.18 -9.88 -3.75
CA ILE A 43 17.93 -10.40 -3.19
C ILE A 43 16.82 -10.60 -4.24
N GLY A 44 17.08 -10.28 -5.51
CA GLY A 44 16.08 -10.41 -6.58
C GLY A 44 16.56 -9.81 -7.91
N ALA A 45 15.63 -9.26 -8.69
CA ALA A 45 15.94 -8.59 -9.95
C ALA A 45 16.69 -7.27 -9.71
N SER A 46 17.75 -7.02 -10.49
CA SER A 46 18.60 -5.82 -10.36
C SER A 46 18.12 -4.63 -11.18
N GLN A 47 17.26 -4.85 -12.20
CA GLN A 47 16.77 -3.78 -13.07
C GLN A 47 15.72 -2.92 -12.37
N ILE A 48 15.89 -1.60 -12.41
CA ILE A 48 14.89 -0.60 -11.97
C ILE A 48 14.32 0.10 -13.20
N GLY A 49 13.01 0.01 -13.38
CA GLY A 49 12.30 0.55 -14.54
C GLY A 49 12.33 -0.38 -15.77
N PRO A 50 11.70 0.02 -16.89
CA PRO A 50 10.95 1.27 -17.08
C PRO A 50 9.54 1.23 -16.44
N ILE A 51 9.00 2.40 -16.09
CA ILE A 51 7.64 2.53 -15.55
C ILE A 51 6.66 3.06 -16.61
N TYR A 52 5.44 2.52 -16.63
CA TYR A 52 4.34 3.10 -17.41
C TYR A 52 3.69 4.24 -16.62
N LEU A 53 3.53 5.44 -17.17
CA LEU A 53 2.83 6.53 -16.48
C LEU A 53 1.85 7.25 -17.41
N GLY A 54 0.63 6.72 -17.51
CA GLY A 54 -0.48 7.37 -18.21
C GLY A 54 -1.28 8.31 -17.30
N LYS A 55 -2.32 8.95 -17.86
CA LYS A 55 -3.18 9.96 -17.19
C LYS A 55 -3.60 9.60 -15.74
N LEU A 56 -4.07 8.37 -15.51
CA LEU A 56 -4.48 7.91 -14.17
C LEU A 56 -3.32 7.90 -13.16
N GLY A 57 -2.13 7.48 -13.59
CA GLY A 57 -0.95 7.47 -12.72
C GLY A 57 -0.50 8.89 -12.38
N ILE A 58 -0.48 9.78 -13.37
CA ILE A 58 -0.14 11.21 -13.16
C ILE A 58 -1.14 11.85 -12.20
N ALA A 59 -2.45 11.70 -12.46
CA ALA A 59 -3.48 12.26 -11.59
C ALA A 59 -3.41 11.70 -10.17
N SER A 60 -3.18 10.40 -10.01
CA SER A 60 -3.00 9.76 -8.70
C SER A 60 -1.80 10.35 -7.95
N LEU A 61 -0.64 10.52 -8.61
CA LEU A 61 0.55 11.10 -7.99
C LEU A 61 0.35 12.57 -7.62
N VAL A 62 -0.34 13.36 -8.44
CA VAL A 62 -0.69 14.75 -8.11
C VAL A 62 -1.59 14.81 -6.88
N CYS A 63 -2.64 13.97 -6.82
CA CYS A 63 -3.49 13.90 -5.63
C CYS A 63 -2.72 13.45 -4.39
N ALA A 64 -1.84 12.43 -4.51
CA ALA A 64 -1.01 11.97 -3.40
C ALA A 64 -0.07 13.08 -2.90
N PHE A 65 0.56 13.81 -3.83
CA PHE A 65 1.41 14.95 -3.50
C PHE A 65 0.64 16.06 -2.77
N LEU A 66 -0.55 16.44 -3.25
CA LEU A 66 -1.39 17.43 -2.59
C LEU A 66 -1.80 17.00 -1.18
N ALA A 67 -2.20 15.74 -0.98
CA ALA A 67 -2.53 15.22 0.34
C ALA A 67 -1.31 15.26 1.27
N PHE A 68 -0.15 14.83 0.79
CA PHE A 68 1.11 14.85 1.54
C PHE A 68 1.51 16.26 1.97
N GLU A 69 1.49 17.23 1.04
CA GLU A 69 1.83 18.63 1.31
C GLU A 69 0.85 19.27 2.29
N ILE A 70 -0.46 19.04 2.15
CA ILE A 70 -1.45 19.58 3.09
C ILE A 70 -1.17 19.08 4.50
N ILE A 71 -0.90 17.78 4.67
CA ILE A 71 -0.57 17.20 5.98
C ILE A 71 0.73 17.80 6.51
N GLY A 72 1.81 17.76 5.72
CA GLY A 72 3.14 18.22 6.13
C GLY A 72 3.19 19.72 6.48
N LEU A 73 2.55 20.57 5.67
CA LEU A 73 2.51 22.01 5.91
C LEU A 73 1.66 22.36 7.14
N ASN A 74 0.56 21.66 7.42
CA ASN A 74 -0.22 21.87 8.65
C ASN A 74 0.55 21.41 9.90
N MET A 75 1.27 20.29 9.82
CA MET A 75 2.18 19.87 10.88
C MET A 75 3.31 20.88 11.09
N PHE A 76 3.85 21.48 10.03
CA PHE A 76 4.91 22.47 10.16
C PHE A 76 4.40 23.81 10.73
N ALA A 77 3.18 24.20 10.35
CA ALA A 77 2.51 25.37 10.90
C ALA A 77 2.22 25.23 12.39
N SER A 78 1.86 24.03 12.89
CA SER A 78 1.57 23.83 14.32
C SER A 78 2.77 24.02 15.25
N VAL A 79 3.99 23.99 14.70
CA VAL A 79 5.25 24.31 15.39
C VAL A 79 5.84 25.66 14.96
N ASN A 80 4.99 26.58 14.47
CA ASN A 80 5.35 27.93 14.05
C ASN A 80 6.49 27.96 13.01
N TRP A 81 6.50 27.04 12.06
CA TRP A 81 7.51 26.96 11.00
C TRP A 81 8.95 26.82 11.51
N ASN A 82 9.14 26.34 12.75
CA ASN A 82 10.45 26.08 13.32
C ASN A 82 10.96 24.69 12.90
N PRO A 83 12.00 24.59 12.04
CA PRO A 83 12.44 23.31 11.49
C PRO A 83 13.00 22.36 12.56
N ILE A 84 13.59 22.89 13.63
CA ILE A 84 14.10 22.10 14.74
C ILE A 84 12.93 21.46 15.50
N GLN A 85 11.88 22.24 15.76
CA GLN A 85 10.69 21.73 16.43
C GLN A 85 9.93 20.74 15.56
N PHE A 86 9.85 20.99 14.25
CA PHE A 86 9.21 20.07 13.30
C PHE A 86 9.86 18.69 13.34
N VAL A 87 11.19 18.61 13.23
CA VAL A 87 11.90 17.33 13.30
C VAL A 87 11.80 16.69 14.69
N ARG A 88 11.97 17.49 15.75
CA ARG A 88 11.91 16.99 17.14
C ARG A 88 10.55 16.40 17.48
N GLN A 89 9.47 17.04 17.03
CA GLN A 89 8.11 16.68 17.38
C GLN A 89 7.40 15.85 16.30
N LEU A 90 8.02 15.56 15.16
CA LEU A 90 7.40 14.90 14.01
C LEU A 90 6.50 13.69 14.37
N PRO A 91 6.89 12.79 15.28
CA PRO A 91 6.02 11.68 15.69
C PRO A 91 4.70 12.10 16.36
N TRP A 92 4.67 13.25 17.03
CA TRP A 92 3.51 13.77 17.77
C TRP A 92 2.66 14.77 16.98
N LEU A 93 3.16 15.29 15.85
CA LEU A 93 2.41 16.25 15.06
C LEU A 93 1.21 15.59 14.39
N ALA A 94 0.14 16.38 14.21
CA ALA A 94 -1.13 15.92 13.67
C ALA A 94 -1.76 16.97 12.75
N LEU A 95 -2.53 16.48 11.77
CA LEU A 95 -3.63 17.21 11.17
C LEU A 95 -4.94 16.54 11.64
N GLU A 96 -5.70 17.26 12.46
CA GLU A 96 -6.90 16.78 13.13
C GLU A 96 -8.17 16.96 12.28
N PRO A 97 -9.17 16.06 12.38
CA PRO A 97 -10.45 16.23 11.72
C PRO A 97 -11.25 17.42 12.28
N PRO A 98 -12.29 17.90 11.56
CA PRO A 98 -13.24 18.86 12.09
C PRO A 98 -13.86 18.41 13.40
N GLY A 99 -13.96 19.32 14.38
CA GLY A 99 -14.58 19.02 15.67
C GLY A 99 -16.09 18.72 15.60
N PRO A 100 -16.68 18.10 16.64
CA PRO A 100 -18.07 17.63 16.64
C PRO A 100 -19.11 18.73 16.35
N GLN A 101 -18.82 19.98 16.71
CA GLN A 101 -19.68 21.14 16.44
C GLN A 101 -19.98 21.36 14.94
N TRP A 102 -19.12 20.83 14.07
CA TRP A 102 -19.28 20.92 12.63
C TRP A 102 -20.10 19.77 12.02
N GLY A 103 -20.43 18.72 12.79
CA GLY A 103 -21.12 17.53 12.32
C GLY A 103 -20.45 16.93 11.07
N PHE A 104 -21.25 16.57 10.06
CA PHE A 104 -20.77 16.06 8.77
C PHE A 104 -20.81 17.12 7.64
N LYS A 105 -20.62 18.40 7.96
CA LYS A 105 -20.60 19.45 6.92
C LYS A 105 -19.42 19.23 5.96
N LEU A 106 -19.67 19.26 4.66
CA LEU A 106 -18.65 19.03 3.63
C LEU A 106 -17.57 20.12 3.57
N PHE A 107 -17.90 21.33 4.00
CA PHE A 107 -16.99 22.47 4.01
C PHE A 107 -17.01 23.13 5.39
N VAL A 108 -15.87 23.11 6.06
CA VAL A 108 -15.63 23.84 7.31
C VAL A 108 -14.47 24.82 7.12
N PRO A 109 -14.32 25.85 7.98
CA PRO A 109 -13.17 26.76 7.90
C PRO A 109 -11.85 25.99 7.89
N LEU A 110 -10.90 26.42 7.05
CA LEU A 110 -9.62 25.71 6.84
C LEU A 110 -8.87 25.44 8.15
N ALA A 111 -8.79 26.45 9.03
CA ALA A 111 -8.15 26.37 10.34
C ALA A 111 -8.89 25.49 11.37
N GLN A 112 -10.10 25.02 11.06
CA GLN A 112 -10.96 24.24 11.96
C GLN A 112 -11.25 22.83 11.42
N GLY A 113 -10.29 22.25 10.69
CA GLY A 113 -10.38 20.90 10.12
C GLY A 113 -10.68 20.87 8.61
N GLY A 114 -10.84 22.02 7.95
CA GLY A 114 -11.05 22.05 6.49
C GLY A 114 -9.85 21.49 5.73
N TRP A 115 -8.62 21.72 6.22
CA TRP A 115 -7.43 21.09 5.65
C TRP A 115 -7.45 19.56 5.72
N TRP A 116 -7.97 19.00 6.81
CA TRP A 116 -8.14 17.55 6.95
C TRP A 116 -9.09 16.99 5.90
N GLN A 117 -10.20 17.69 5.63
CA GLN A 117 -11.17 17.28 4.60
C GLN A 117 -10.54 17.25 3.21
N PHE A 118 -9.75 18.27 2.84
CA PHE A 118 -9.03 18.29 1.57
C PHE A 118 -7.95 17.21 1.49
N ALA A 119 -7.17 17.00 2.56
CA ALA A 119 -6.18 15.92 2.62
C ALA A 119 -6.85 14.55 2.43
N GLY A 120 -7.96 14.29 3.12
CA GLY A 120 -8.75 13.06 2.99
C GLY A 120 -9.32 12.86 1.59
N PHE A 121 -9.85 13.92 0.96
CA PHE A 121 -10.35 13.90 -0.42
C PHE A 121 -9.24 13.56 -1.43
N PHE A 122 -8.09 14.25 -1.35
CA PHE A 122 -6.98 14.01 -2.26
C PHE A 122 -6.34 12.64 -2.04
N MET A 123 -6.18 12.19 -0.80
CA MET A 123 -5.70 10.85 -0.50
C MET A 123 -6.63 9.77 -1.06
N SER A 124 -7.94 9.89 -0.83
CA SER A 124 -8.93 8.94 -1.33
C SER A 124 -8.95 8.89 -2.86
N SER A 125 -8.88 10.06 -3.50
CA SER A 125 -8.78 10.18 -4.96
C SER A 125 -7.51 9.52 -5.50
N ALA A 126 -6.36 9.74 -4.83
CA ALA A 126 -5.09 9.13 -5.21
C ALA A 126 -5.17 7.60 -5.20
N LEU A 127 -5.75 7.01 -4.15
CA LEU A 127 -5.93 5.57 -3.99
C LEU A 127 -6.86 4.99 -5.07
N ILE A 128 -8.02 5.61 -5.30
CA ILE A 128 -9.00 5.16 -6.31
C ILE A 128 -8.40 5.26 -7.73
N LEU A 129 -7.70 6.36 -8.05
CA LEU A 129 -7.03 6.52 -9.34
C LEU A 129 -5.91 5.47 -9.53
N TRP A 130 -5.17 5.15 -8.46
CA TRP A 130 -4.16 4.10 -8.49
C TRP A 130 -4.79 2.71 -8.66
N TRP A 131 -5.95 2.46 -8.04
CA TRP A 131 -6.72 1.24 -8.24
C TRP A 131 -7.15 1.06 -9.69
N PHE A 132 -7.74 2.09 -10.30
CA PHE A 132 -8.08 2.08 -11.73
C PHE A 132 -6.86 1.87 -12.62
N ARG A 133 -5.71 2.46 -12.24
CA ARG A 133 -4.44 2.22 -12.93
C ARG A 133 -4.06 0.74 -12.87
N THR A 134 -4.06 0.11 -11.70
CA THR A 134 -3.74 -1.31 -11.51
C THR A 134 -4.66 -2.20 -12.34
N PHE A 135 -5.98 -1.95 -12.29
CA PHE A 135 -6.97 -2.65 -13.11
C PHE A 135 -6.66 -2.52 -14.61
N ARG A 136 -6.42 -1.30 -15.11
CA ARG A 136 -6.13 -1.06 -16.53
C ARG A 136 -4.78 -1.60 -16.98
N ARG A 137 -3.82 -1.83 -16.08
CA ARG A 137 -2.54 -2.48 -16.42
C ARG A 137 -2.72 -3.97 -16.64
N ALA A 138 -3.43 -4.65 -15.74
CA ALA A 138 -3.77 -6.06 -15.91
C ALA A 138 -4.53 -6.31 -17.22
N ARG A 139 -5.59 -5.52 -17.49
CA ARG A 139 -6.37 -5.65 -18.74
C ARG A 139 -5.58 -5.35 -20.00
N ALA A 140 -4.60 -4.45 -19.95
CA ALA A 140 -3.75 -4.15 -21.11
C ALA A 140 -2.83 -5.31 -21.48
N LEU A 141 -2.45 -6.14 -20.50
CA LEU A 141 -1.64 -7.35 -20.67
C LEU A 141 -2.46 -8.63 -20.85
N GLY A 142 -3.79 -8.54 -20.91
CA GLY A 142 -4.67 -9.71 -21.02
C GLY A 142 -4.75 -10.56 -19.74
N MET A 143 -4.30 -10.04 -18.60
CA MET A 143 -4.29 -10.75 -17.32
C MET A 143 -5.63 -10.62 -16.57
N GLY A 144 -5.88 -11.53 -15.63
CA GLY A 144 -6.94 -11.39 -14.63
C GLY A 144 -6.71 -10.20 -13.68
N THR A 145 -7.77 -9.69 -13.07
CA THR A 145 -7.73 -8.45 -12.26
C THR A 145 -7.62 -8.70 -10.75
N HIS A 146 -7.12 -9.86 -10.34
CA HIS A 146 -7.02 -10.29 -8.94
C HIS A 146 -6.32 -9.25 -8.04
N VAL A 147 -5.18 -8.69 -8.49
CA VAL A 147 -4.43 -7.67 -7.74
C VAL A 147 -5.24 -6.40 -7.51
N ALA A 148 -6.04 -5.98 -8.51
CA ALA A 148 -6.90 -4.81 -8.35
C ALA A 148 -7.98 -5.07 -7.30
N TRP A 149 -8.62 -6.24 -7.31
CA TRP A 149 -9.64 -6.58 -6.31
C TRP A 149 -9.07 -6.70 -4.89
N ALA A 150 -7.91 -7.33 -4.73
CA ALA A 150 -7.21 -7.39 -3.45
C ALA A 150 -6.84 -5.98 -2.93
N PHE A 151 -6.34 -5.10 -3.81
CA PHE A 151 -6.06 -3.71 -3.44
C PHE A 151 -7.32 -2.93 -3.07
N GLY A 152 -8.43 -3.17 -3.78
CA GLY A 152 -9.74 -2.57 -3.49
C GLY A 152 -10.26 -2.90 -2.09
N ALA A 153 -10.02 -4.12 -1.59
CA ALA A 153 -10.37 -4.50 -0.22
C ALA A 153 -9.62 -3.67 0.84
N GLY A 154 -8.34 -3.34 0.59
CA GLY A 154 -7.56 -2.44 1.45
C GLY A 154 -8.10 -1.00 1.42
N ILE A 155 -8.47 -0.50 0.24
CA ILE A 155 -9.09 0.83 0.10
C ILE A 155 -10.42 0.90 0.85
N LEU A 156 -11.22 -0.17 0.81
CA LEU A 156 -12.49 -0.24 1.53
C LEU A 156 -12.30 -0.01 3.04
N LEU A 157 -11.30 -0.61 3.68
CA LEU A 157 -11.01 -0.36 5.09
C LEU A 157 -10.67 1.11 5.35
N ILE A 158 -9.79 1.70 4.54
CA ILE A 158 -9.40 3.11 4.66
C ILE A 158 -10.63 4.04 4.53
N LEU A 159 -11.47 3.82 3.52
CA LEU A 159 -12.69 4.61 3.32
C LEU A 159 -13.73 4.35 4.42
N THR A 160 -13.78 3.16 4.99
CA THR A 160 -14.66 2.84 6.12
C THR A 160 -14.29 3.69 7.32
N LEU A 161 -13.01 3.75 7.68
CA LEU A 161 -12.50 4.50 8.83
C LEU A 161 -12.58 6.02 8.63
N GLY A 162 -12.21 6.50 7.44
CA GLY A 162 -12.08 7.94 7.16
C GLY A 162 -13.33 8.61 6.59
N PHE A 163 -14.31 7.86 6.08
CA PHE A 163 -15.47 8.44 5.39
C PHE A 163 -16.80 7.76 5.73
N VAL A 164 -16.96 6.45 5.47
CA VAL A 164 -18.26 5.77 5.60
C VAL A 164 -18.75 5.76 7.05
N ARG A 165 -17.91 5.37 8.02
CA ARG A 165 -18.31 5.40 9.43
C ARG A 165 -18.54 6.84 9.92
N PRO A 166 -17.66 7.83 9.70
CA PRO A 166 -17.94 9.23 10.03
C PRO A 166 -19.26 9.76 9.44
N LEU A 167 -19.58 9.38 8.20
CA LEU A 167 -20.87 9.69 7.56
C LEU A 167 -22.04 9.06 8.33
N LEU A 168 -21.97 7.76 8.64
CA LEU A 168 -23.04 7.09 9.39
C LEU A 168 -23.21 7.63 10.81
N MET A 169 -22.12 8.07 11.44
CA MET A 169 -22.11 8.72 12.75
C MET A 169 -22.45 10.22 12.68
N GLN A 170 -22.64 10.77 11.47
CA GLN A 170 -22.94 12.19 11.21
C GLN A 170 -21.93 13.17 11.82
N SER A 171 -20.66 12.78 11.91
CA SER A 171 -19.59 13.61 12.48
C SER A 171 -18.22 13.28 11.90
N TRP A 172 -17.53 14.29 11.38
CA TRP A 172 -16.13 14.13 10.94
C TRP A 172 -15.16 13.86 12.09
N ALA A 173 -15.50 14.27 13.32
CA ALA A 173 -14.66 14.05 14.50
C ALA A 173 -14.46 12.55 14.83
N GLU A 174 -15.30 11.68 14.24
CA GLU A 174 -15.19 10.24 14.37
C GLU A 174 -14.11 9.63 13.45
N ALA A 175 -13.56 10.41 12.52
CA ALA A 175 -12.54 9.97 11.59
C ALA A 175 -11.13 9.96 12.21
N VAL A 176 -10.19 9.31 11.52
CA VAL A 176 -8.80 9.16 11.98
C VAL A 176 -8.01 10.46 11.70
N PRO A 177 -7.21 10.99 12.65
CA PRO A 177 -6.29 12.09 12.38
C PRO A 177 -5.09 11.64 11.54
N PHE A 178 -4.50 12.57 10.79
CA PHE A 178 -3.24 12.30 10.09
C PHE A 178 -2.06 12.63 11.00
N GLY A 179 -1.44 11.63 11.62
CA GLY A 179 -0.26 11.78 12.48
C GLY A 179 0.25 10.43 12.98
N ILE A 180 1.54 10.32 13.34
CA ILE A 180 2.15 9.02 13.74
C ILE A 180 1.62 8.55 15.09
N PHE A 181 1.87 9.25 16.20
CA PHE A 181 1.25 8.91 17.48
C PHE A 181 -0.25 9.23 17.55
N PRO A 182 -0.74 10.35 16.97
CA PRO A 182 -2.17 10.68 16.98
C PRO A 182 -3.08 9.58 16.41
N HIS A 183 -2.72 8.89 15.31
CA HIS A 183 -3.56 7.80 14.79
C HIS A 183 -3.50 6.53 15.66
N LEU A 184 -2.41 6.31 16.41
CA LEU A 184 -2.30 5.22 17.37
C LEU A 184 -3.17 5.50 18.60
N ASP A 185 -3.14 6.73 19.10
CA ASP A 185 -4.00 7.19 20.19
C ASP A 185 -5.47 7.05 19.80
N TRP A 186 -5.83 7.46 18.57
CA TRP A 186 -7.17 7.24 18.01
C TRP A 186 -7.55 5.75 18.01
N THR A 187 -6.64 4.87 17.61
CA THR A 187 -6.90 3.42 17.54
C THR A 187 -7.17 2.82 18.92
N ALA A 188 -6.39 3.22 19.93
CA ALA A 188 -6.62 2.82 21.31
C ALA A 188 -7.93 3.40 21.87
N ALA A 189 -8.17 4.70 21.64
CA ALA A 189 -9.38 5.39 22.06
C ALA A 189 -10.64 4.78 21.44
N PHE A 190 -10.59 4.36 20.17
CA PHE A 190 -11.67 3.66 19.50
C PHE A 190 -12.05 2.37 20.23
N SER A 191 -11.06 1.55 20.60
CA SER A 191 -11.30 0.32 21.37
C SER A 191 -11.92 0.61 22.74
N ILE A 192 -11.40 1.60 23.46
CA ILE A 192 -11.92 2.00 24.78
C ILE A 192 -13.37 2.49 24.65
N ARG A 193 -13.64 3.34 23.65
CA ARG A 193 -14.97 3.94 23.44
C ARG A 193 -16.05 2.90 23.14
N TYR A 194 -15.69 1.82 22.44
CA TYR A 194 -16.62 0.76 22.06
C TYR A 194 -16.54 -0.50 22.94
N GLY A 195 -15.99 -0.39 24.16
CA GLY A 195 -16.07 -1.46 25.15
C GLY A 195 -15.18 -2.66 24.83
N ASN A 196 -13.93 -2.40 24.42
CA ASN A 196 -12.89 -3.38 24.11
C ASN A 196 -13.13 -4.17 22.81
N LEU A 197 -12.36 -3.83 21.76
CA LEU A 197 -12.42 -4.47 20.45
C LEU A 197 -12.07 -5.97 20.44
N PHE A 198 -11.46 -6.52 21.50
CA PHE A 198 -11.24 -7.97 21.58
C PHE A 198 -12.53 -8.81 21.61
N TYR A 199 -13.66 -8.20 21.95
CA TYR A 199 -14.96 -8.88 21.91
C TYR A 199 -15.72 -8.67 20.60
N ASN A 200 -15.17 -7.92 19.65
CA ASN A 200 -15.77 -7.79 18.32
C ASN A 200 -15.39 -9.00 17.44
N PRO A 201 -16.34 -9.84 16.99
CA PRO A 201 -16.02 -11.06 16.25
C PRO A 201 -15.32 -10.78 14.90
N PHE A 202 -15.63 -9.67 14.23
CA PHE A 202 -14.97 -9.29 12.97
C PHE A 202 -13.53 -8.81 13.20
N HIS A 203 -13.26 -8.16 14.32
CA HIS A 203 -11.89 -7.82 14.72
C HIS A 203 -11.07 -9.09 14.99
N CYS A 204 -11.64 -10.06 15.71
CA CYS A 204 -11.01 -11.36 15.92
C CYS A 204 -10.71 -12.09 14.60
N LEU A 205 -11.68 -12.13 13.68
CA LEU A 205 -11.47 -12.70 12.33
C LEU A 205 -10.36 -11.98 11.57
N SER A 206 -10.29 -10.65 11.65
CA SER A 206 -9.21 -9.88 11.02
C SER A 206 -7.83 -10.24 11.58
N ILE A 207 -7.72 -10.51 12.89
CA ILE A 207 -6.47 -10.98 13.51
C ILE A 207 -6.11 -12.38 13.01
N VAL A 208 -7.09 -13.29 12.92
CA VAL A 208 -6.89 -14.64 12.36
C VAL A 208 -6.34 -14.56 10.93
N PHE A 209 -6.89 -13.70 10.09
CA PHE A 209 -6.40 -13.54 8.72
C PHE A 209 -5.04 -12.84 8.64
N LEU A 210 -4.75 -11.89 9.54
CA LEU A 210 -3.44 -11.26 9.64
C LEU A 210 -2.36 -12.31 10.00
N TYR A 211 -2.59 -13.07 11.07
CA TYR A 211 -1.66 -14.13 11.50
C TYR A 211 -1.57 -15.26 10.47
N GLY A 212 -2.71 -15.66 9.91
CA GLY A 212 -2.80 -16.65 8.84
C GLY A 212 -2.02 -16.24 7.60
N SER A 213 -2.01 -14.96 7.24
CA SER A 213 -1.21 -14.45 6.12
C SER A 213 0.28 -14.60 6.37
N THR A 214 0.76 -14.24 7.56
CA THR A 214 2.16 -14.45 7.96
C THR A 214 2.53 -15.92 7.96
N LEU A 215 1.68 -16.78 8.54
CA LEU A 215 1.88 -18.23 8.59
C LEU A 215 1.97 -18.82 7.18
N LEU A 216 0.98 -18.55 6.33
CA LEU A 216 0.91 -19.12 4.99
C LEU A 216 2.04 -18.61 4.11
N PHE A 217 2.44 -17.34 4.22
CA PHE A 217 3.55 -16.83 3.42
C PHE A 217 4.90 -17.39 3.92
N ALA A 218 5.08 -17.56 5.23
CA ALA A 218 6.27 -18.24 5.76
C ALA A 218 6.35 -19.70 5.28
N MET A 219 5.24 -20.45 5.35
CA MET A 219 5.15 -21.81 4.84
C MET A 219 5.45 -21.86 3.35
N HIS A 220 4.73 -21.09 2.54
CA HIS A 220 4.87 -21.08 1.09
C HIS A 220 6.27 -20.65 0.66
N GLY A 221 6.80 -19.53 1.18
CA GLY A 221 8.13 -19.03 0.84
C GLY A 221 9.24 -20.03 1.20
N ALA A 222 9.18 -20.64 2.39
CA ALA A 222 10.12 -21.68 2.79
C ALA A 222 10.00 -22.94 1.91
N THR A 223 8.79 -23.36 1.58
CA THR A 223 8.53 -24.50 0.68
C THR A 223 9.14 -24.25 -0.69
N ILE A 224 8.85 -23.12 -1.33
CA ILE A 224 9.37 -22.78 -2.66
C ILE A 224 10.91 -22.76 -2.66
N LEU A 225 11.54 -22.15 -1.65
CA LEU A 225 13.01 -22.17 -1.52
C LEU A 225 13.56 -23.60 -1.31
N SER A 226 12.87 -24.44 -0.54
CA SER A 226 13.30 -25.82 -0.28
C SER A 226 13.32 -26.70 -1.54
N VAL A 227 12.35 -26.47 -2.44
CA VAL A 227 12.23 -27.13 -3.75
C VAL A 227 12.85 -26.32 -4.90
N GLY A 228 13.46 -25.18 -4.62
CA GLY A 228 14.13 -24.34 -5.64
C GLY A 228 15.28 -25.05 -6.35
N ARG A 229 15.88 -26.07 -5.72
CA ARG A 229 16.87 -26.96 -6.38
C ARG A 229 16.30 -27.75 -7.57
N TYR A 230 14.97 -27.83 -7.67
CA TYR A 230 14.22 -28.45 -8.76
C TYR A 230 13.52 -27.40 -9.65
N GLY A 231 13.80 -26.10 -9.46
CA GLY A 231 13.16 -25.00 -10.18
C GLY A 231 11.72 -24.71 -9.74
N GLY A 232 11.40 -24.92 -8.45
CA GLY A 232 10.04 -24.75 -7.93
C GLY A 232 9.49 -23.32 -7.98
N GLU A 233 10.34 -22.31 -8.07
CA GLU A 233 9.96 -20.89 -8.23
C GLU A 233 9.36 -20.57 -9.62
N ARG A 234 9.50 -21.47 -10.59
CA ARG A 234 8.89 -21.37 -11.93
C ARG A 234 7.45 -21.88 -11.90
N GLU A 235 6.63 -21.23 -11.08
CA GLU A 235 5.32 -21.73 -10.67
C GLU A 235 4.33 -21.84 -11.83
N ILE A 236 4.40 -20.95 -12.83
CA ILE A 236 3.52 -21.00 -14.01
C ILE A 236 3.73 -22.32 -14.74
N GLU A 237 4.97 -22.68 -15.03
CA GLU A 237 5.30 -23.94 -15.70
C GLU A 237 4.96 -25.14 -14.84
N GLN A 238 5.24 -25.11 -13.52
CA GLN A 238 4.88 -26.19 -12.60
C GLN A 238 3.37 -26.42 -12.48
N ILE A 239 2.56 -25.37 -12.65
CA ILE A 239 1.08 -25.48 -12.68
C ILE A 239 0.60 -26.12 -13.98
N THR A 240 1.16 -25.72 -15.13
CA THR A 240 0.74 -26.24 -16.44
C THR A 240 1.28 -27.63 -16.75
N ASP A 241 2.47 -27.96 -16.25
CA ASP A 241 3.15 -29.24 -16.43
C ASP A 241 3.84 -29.62 -15.11
N ARG A 242 3.19 -30.51 -14.35
CA ARG A 242 3.54 -30.80 -12.97
C ARG A 242 4.88 -31.54 -12.89
N GLY A 243 5.90 -30.88 -12.32
CA GLY A 243 7.21 -31.46 -12.09
C GLY A 243 7.41 -32.01 -10.67
N THR A 244 8.57 -32.64 -10.45
CA THR A 244 8.95 -33.20 -9.14
C THR A 244 9.06 -32.13 -8.04
N ALA A 245 9.25 -30.85 -8.40
CA ALA A 245 9.23 -29.74 -7.44
C ALA A 245 7.85 -29.63 -6.78
N ALA A 246 6.79 -29.55 -7.59
CA ALA A 246 5.41 -29.47 -7.12
C ALA A 246 4.96 -30.75 -6.40
N GLU A 247 5.36 -31.93 -6.90
CA GLU A 247 5.04 -33.21 -6.25
C GLU A 247 5.65 -33.29 -4.84
N ARG A 248 6.90 -32.88 -4.66
CA ARG A 248 7.57 -32.89 -3.35
C ARG A 248 7.08 -31.79 -2.42
N ALA A 249 6.63 -30.66 -2.97
CA ALA A 249 6.05 -29.59 -2.16
C ALA A 249 4.68 -29.97 -1.58
N ALA A 250 3.96 -30.89 -2.24
CA ALA A 250 2.64 -31.34 -1.83
C ALA A 250 2.63 -32.50 -0.83
N LEU A 251 3.68 -33.36 -0.84
CA LEU A 251 3.87 -34.49 0.07
C LEU A 251 4.44 -34.06 1.43
#